data_AF-A0A2U0AJI1-F1
#
_entry.id   AF-A0A2U0AJI1-F1
#
_cell.length_a   1.000
_cell.length_b   1.000
_cell.length_c   1.000
_cell.angle_alpha   90.00
_cell.angle_beta   90.00
_cell.angle_gamma   90.00
#
_symmetry.space_group_name_H-M   'P 1'
#
loop_
_entity.id
_entity.type
_entity.pdbx_description
1 polymer ?
#
loop_
_entity_poly.entity_id
_entity_poly.type
_entity_poly.pdbx_seq_one_letter_code
_entity_poly.pdbx_strand_id
1 'polypeptide(L)'
;MKAVWVGIVTSSLFYFPATQAQFEQENRRPPGGGPPTEAFEVCEQKRQGSDCAFQAPHGKVEGNCRNMREGMVCVPNDHRRRISPDGRLPPGRIGPRDSEYREPGAPAVIQVKPSDNAFGPSARDAVTAHNRVPDSGQIDCYTNRQRVACANIQQRFKGQDGHYGARQAYRDNGDGTVTDLVTGLLWQQAHNQQRLAYRDAAEACRRLDLAGIETWRLPTITELFSISHWQHAGSQQGYLDRRFFELQEPGPEILAGDPYRATHHTSMMGQTWSSTDYAGHIELGAETSHAFFFNFLDGRIKAASKQGRSRLFYRCVSGESWGDNLFLENHNGTVSDAAMNLQWQQADDGQPRDWPQALAYCEGLNLAGYSDWRLPNIKELQTLVDYRYSDPAIDPNFFKQQDKRGWFWSSTTHGESPSMASYICFGPCTSVDGKDVHGAGAQRSDPKTGNPSRWRARGGQRDETRIFNYARCVRDTKD
;
A
#
# COMPACT_ATOMS: atom_id res chain seq x y z
N MET A 1 -43.44 37.68 36.42
CA MET A 1 -44.46 36.61 36.40
C MET A 1 -43.82 35.35 35.87
N LYS A 2 -44.12 34.21 36.50
CA LYS A 2 -43.60 32.88 36.21
C LYS A 2 -44.13 32.38 34.86
N ALA A 3 -43.29 31.67 34.09
CA ALA A 3 -43.76 30.59 33.22
C ALA A 3 -42.60 29.60 33.02
N VAL A 4 -42.63 28.54 33.82
CA VAL A 4 -41.81 27.34 33.67
C VAL A 4 -42.52 26.45 32.66
N TRP A 5 -41.85 26.06 31.58
CA TRP A 5 -42.31 25.01 30.69
C TRP A 5 -41.56 23.71 31.03
N VAL A 6 -42.32 22.76 31.57
CA VAL A 6 -41.91 21.38 31.81
C VAL A 6 -42.13 20.61 30.52
N GLY A 7 -41.04 20.19 29.86
CA GLY A 7 -41.06 19.29 28.71
C GLY A 7 -40.72 17.88 29.17
N ILE A 8 -41.70 16.98 29.13
CA ILE A 8 -41.59 15.55 29.42
C ILE A 8 -40.77 14.88 28.31
N VAL A 9 -39.65 14.24 28.64
CA VAL A 9 -38.91 13.35 27.73
C VAL A 9 -39.48 11.94 27.87
N THR A 10 -40.31 11.53 26.91
CA THR A 10 -40.66 10.12 26.72
C THR A 10 -39.57 9.43 25.92
N SER A 11 -38.76 8.59 26.57
CA SER A 11 -37.82 7.69 25.90
C SER A 11 -38.57 6.56 25.21
N SER A 12 -38.83 6.70 23.91
CA SER A 12 -39.27 5.59 23.06
C SER A 12 -38.03 4.89 22.51
N LEU A 13 -37.67 3.76 23.12
CA LEU A 13 -36.74 2.77 22.58
C LEU A 13 -37.38 2.13 21.34
N PHE A 14 -36.95 2.53 20.14
CA PHE A 14 -37.24 1.77 18.93
C PHE A 14 -36.13 0.74 18.70
N TYR A 15 -36.45 -0.50 19.05
CA TYR A 15 -35.71 -1.70 18.66
C TYR A 15 -36.00 -1.95 17.17
N PHE A 16 -35.01 -1.77 16.29
CA PHE A 16 -35.10 -2.26 14.92
C PHE A 16 -34.56 -3.70 14.87
N PRO A 17 -35.38 -4.70 14.50
CA PRO A 17 -34.88 -6.05 14.30
C PRO A 17 -34.04 -6.09 13.01
N ALA A 18 -32.84 -6.65 13.11
CA ALA A 18 -32.03 -7.00 11.96
C ALA A 18 -32.77 -8.03 11.09
N THR A 19 -33.20 -7.63 9.91
CA THR A 19 -33.73 -8.55 8.90
C THR A 19 -32.58 -9.37 8.32
N GLN A 20 -32.49 -10.63 8.75
CA GLN A 20 -31.71 -11.66 8.07
C GLN A 20 -32.31 -11.91 6.68
N ALA A 21 -31.56 -11.57 5.63
CA ALA A 21 -31.84 -12.11 4.31
C ALA A 21 -31.39 -13.59 4.28
N GLN A 22 -32.35 -14.50 4.40
CA GLN A 22 -32.16 -15.91 4.04
C GLN A 22 -32.17 -16.01 2.51
N PHE A 23 -31.09 -16.52 1.92
CA PHE A 23 -31.09 -17.02 0.55
C PHE A 23 -30.90 -18.54 0.58
N GLU A 24 -31.87 -19.24 0.00
CA GLU A 24 -31.92 -20.69 -0.14
C GLU A 24 -30.77 -21.22 -1.02
N GLN A 25 -30.22 -22.36 -0.59
CA GLN A 25 -29.15 -23.09 -1.28
C GLN A 25 -29.69 -23.81 -2.52
N GLU A 26 -29.27 -23.37 -3.71
CA GLU A 26 -29.15 -24.29 -4.84
C GLU A 26 -27.78 -24.99 -4.81
N ASN A 27 -27.83 -26.30 -4.57
CA ASN A 27 -26.70 -27.23 -4.60
C ASN A 27 -26.00 -27.24 -5.96
N ARG A 28 -24.93 -26.45 -6.12
CA ARG A 28 -23.87 -26.71 -7.11
C ARG A 28 -22.50 -26.51 -6.46
N ARG A 29 -21.70 -27.58 -6.43
CA ARG A 29 -20.31 -27.57 -5.94
C ARG A 29 -19.44 -26.69 -6.84
N PRO A 30 -18.73 -25.67 -6.32
CA PRO A 30 -17.66 -25.00 -7.05
C PRO A 30 -16.40 -25.90 -7.03
N PRO A 31 -15.68 -26.03 -8.15
CA PRO A 31 -14.42 -26.76 -8.18
C PRO A 31 -13.28 -25.93 -7.57
N GLY A 32 -12.51 -26.55 -6.66
CA GLY A 32 -11.12 -26.20 -6.34
C GLY A 32 -10.87 -24.93 -5.50
N GLY A 33 -11.44 -24.84 -4.30
CA GLY A 33 -11.04 -23.84 -3.29
C GLY A 33 -10.13 -24.46 -2.23
N GLY A 34 -8.97 -23.86 -1.97
CA GLY A 34 -8.11 -24.22 -0.83
C GLY A 34 -8.76 -23.92 0.52
N PRO A 35 -8.15 -24.36 1.65
CA PRO A 35 -8.69 -24.14 2.98
C PRO A 35 -8.88 -22.64 3.29
N PRO A 36 -9.93 -22.25 4.04
CA PRO A 36 -10.14 -20.85 4.45
C PRO A 36 -9.08 -20.39 5.47
N THR A 37 -8.79 -19.08 5.54
CA THR A 37 -7.73 -18.50 6.41
C THR A 37 -7.89 -18.88 7.88
N GLU A 38 -9.13 -18.94 8.37
CA GLU A 38 -9.48 -19.34 9.73
C GLU A 38 -8.99 -20.76 10.06
N ALA A 39 -8.85 -21.63 9.05
CA ALA A 39 -8.29 -22.97 9.22
C ALA A 39 -6.78 -22.94 9.50
N PHE A 40 -6.05 -21.95 8.99
CA PHE A 40 -4.61 -21.79 9.27
C PHE A 40 -4.38 -21.13 10.63
N GLU A 41 -5.14 -20.07 10.95
CA GLU A 41 -4.98 -19.31 12.20
C GLU A 41 -5.12 -20.18 13.45
N VAL A 42 -6.06 -21.12 13.47
CA VAL A 42 -6.29 -21.99 14.64
C VAL A 42 -5.21 -23.06 14.85
N CYS A 43 -4.31 -23.23 13.88
CA CYS A 43 -3.22 -24.20 13.88
C CYS A 43 -1.81 -23.58 13.88
N GLU A 44 -1.72 -22.25 13.82
CA GLU A 44 -0.48 -21.48 13.61
C GLU A 44 0.61 -21.71 14.67
N GLN A 45 0.25 -22.17 15.87
CA GLN A 45 1.18 -22.48 16.98
C GLN A 45 0.96 -23.87 17.57
N LYS A 46 0.18 -24.70 16.90
CA LYS A 46 -0.15 -26.04 17.37
C LYS A 46 0.76 -27.06 16.73
N ARG A 47 1.07 -28.13 17.46
CA ARG A 47 1.81 -29.26 16.89
C ARG A 47 0.90 -30.08 15.98
N GLN A 48 1.50 -30.79 15.03
CA GLN A 48 0.77 -31.74 14.20
C GLN A 48 -0.06 -32.70 15.08
N GLY A 49 -1.34 -32.86 14.72
CA GLY A 49 -2.30 -33.68 15.46
C GLY A 49 -3.05 -32.95 16.56
N SER A 50 -2.73 -31.69 16.90
CA SER A 50 -3.50 -30.95 17.92
C SER A 50 -4.91 -30.66 17.45
N ASP A 51 -5.89 -30.71 18.36
CA ASP A 51 -7.28 -30.36 18.05
C ASP A 51 -7.43 -28.88 17.67
N CYS A 52 -8.31 -28.62 16.72
CA CYS A 52 -8.61 -27.28 16.22
C CYS A 52 -10.09 -27.14 15.89
N ALA A 53 -10.61 -25.92 16.03
CA ALA A 53 -11.99 -25.59 15.69
C ALA A 53 -12.10 -24.14 15.23
N PHE A 54 -12.82 -23.89 14.15
CA PHE A 54 -13.08 -22.55 13.63
C PHE A 54 -14.49 -22.45 13.02
N GLN A 55 -14.98 -21.22 12.83
CA GLN A 55 -16.30 -20.99 12.22
C GLN A 55 -16.15 -20.78 10.71
N ALA A 56 -16.86 -21.57 9.90
CA ALA A 56 -16.94 -21.40 8.45
C ALA A 56 -18.36 -20.93 8.03
N PRO A 57 -18.55 -20.42 6.79
CA PRO A 57 -19.87 -19.99 6.29
C PRO A 57 -20.96 -21.07 6.33
N HIS A 58 -20.58 -22.35 6.42
CA HIS A 58 -21.50 -23.49 6.48
C HIS A 58 -21.57 -24.14 7.87
N GLY A 59 -21.00 -23.51 8.91
CA GLY A 59 -21.03 -24.00 10.29
C GLY A 59 -19.65 -24.10 10.93
N LYS A 60 -19.64 -24.53 12.20
CA LYS A 60 -18.41 -24.79 12.95
C LYS A 60 -17.72 -26.01 12.36
N VAL A 61 -16.42 -25.90 12.14
CA VAL A 61 -15.55 -26.96 11.64
C VAL A 61 -14.60 -27.36 12.77
N GLU A 62 -14.55 -28.65 13.10
CA GLU A 62 -13.67 -29.22 14.13
C GLU A 62 -12.78 -30.29 13.49
N GLY A 63 -11.52 -30.33 13.90
CA GLY A 63 -10.51 -31.16 13.26
C GLY A 63 -9.19 -31.23 14.00
N ASN A 64 -8.16 -31.69 13.31
CA ASN A 64 -6.79 -31.71 13.81
C ASN A 64 -5.86 -30.93 12.87
N CYS A 65 -4.86 -30.27 13.46
CA CYS A 65 -3.86 -29.54 12.72
C CYS A 65 -2.93 -30.48 11.95
N ARG A 66 -2.80 -30.31 10.64
CA ARG A 66 -1.93 -31.10 9.77
C ARG A 66 -1.03 -30.18 8.96
N ASN A 67 0.20 -30.64 8.72
CA ASN A 67 1.16 -29.91 7.91
C ASN A 67 0.83 -30.13 6.43
N MET A 68 0.50 -29.06 5.71
CA MET A 68 0.19 -29.04 4.28
C MET A 68 1.24 -28.19 3.55
N ARG A 69 1.22 -28.19 2.21
CA ARG A 69 2.18 -27.41 1.40
C ARG A 69 2.09 -25.91 1.69
N GLU A 70 0.92 -25.44 2.10
CA GLU A 70 0.57 -24.06 2.41
C GLU A 70 0.74 -23.70 3.91
N GLY A 71 1.22 -24.64 4.75
CA GLY A 71 1.45 -24.44 6.18
C GLY A 71 0.61 -25.36 7.09
N MET A 72 0.65 -25.11 8.40
CA MET A 72 -0.15 -25.84 9.39
C MET A 72 -1.61 -25.44 9.30
N VAL A 73 -2.48 -26.38 8.92
CA VAL A 73 -3.91 -26.12 8.69
C VAL A 73 -4.81 -27.06 9.48
N CYS A 74 -5.94 -26.55 9.93
CA CYS A 74 -6.98 -27.33 10.58
C CYS A 74 -7.72 -28.18 9.55
N VAL A 75 -7.52 -29.49 9.61
CA VAL A 75 -8.17 -30.44 8.69
C VAL A 75 -9.32 -31.12 9.44
N PRO A 76 -10.57 -31.06 8.93
CA PRO A 76 -11.73 -31.62 9.60
C PRO A 76 -11.57 -33.10 9.94
N ASN A 77 -12.12 -33.52 11.07
CA ASN A 77 -12.16 -34.93 11.44
C ASN A 77 -13.25 -35.65 10.63
N ASP A 78 -12.82 -36.69 9.92
CA ASP A 78 -13.58 -37.29 8.84
C ASP A 78 -14.77 -38.13 9.36
N HIS A 79 -15.95 -37.53 9.52
CA HIS A 79 -17.21 -38.27 9.56
C HIS A 79 -17.81 -38.36 8.14
N ARG A 80 -17.15 -39.11 7.24
CA ARG A 80 -17.75 -39.90 6.14
C ARG A 80 -16.67 -40.56 5.27
N ARG A 81 -16.14 -41.71 5.71
CA ARG A 81 -15.66 -42.74 4.79
C ARG A 81 -16.87 -43.39 4.11
N ARG A 82 -17.12 -43.09 2.83
CA ARG A 82 -17.75 -44.07 1.93
C ARG A 82 -16.64 -44.83 1.24
N ILE A 83 -16.44 -46.06 1.71
CA ILE A 83 -15.72 -47.10 1.00
C ILE A 83 -16.54 -47.41 -0.27
N SER A 84 -15.93 -47.30 -1.45
CA SER A 84 -16.42 -47.98 -2.65
C SER A 84 -15.56 -49.23 -2.87
N PRO A 85 -16.17 -50.40 -3.14
CA PRO A 85 -15.47 -51.67 -3.24
C PRO A 85 -15.02 -51.91 -4.68
N ASP A 86 -13.77 -51.57 -5.00
CA ASP A 86 -13.01 -52.38 -5.95
C ASP A 86 -11.51 -52.09 -5.80
N GLY A 87 -10.81 -53.01 -5.13
CA GLY A 87 -9.39 -52.91 -4.82
C GLY A 87 -8.53 -53.36 -5.99
N ARG A 88 -8.12 -52.42 -6.86
CA ARG A 88 -7.05 -52.66 -7.84
C ARG A 88 -6.13 -51.46 -8.01
N LEU A 89 -4.82 -51.69 -7.82
CA LEU A 89 -3.71 -50.83 -8.22
C LEU A 89 -3.18 -51.30 -9.60
N PRO A 90 -2.71 -50.40 -10.49
CA PRO A 90 -1.80 -50.76 -11.57
C PRO A 90 -0.32 -50.42 -11.25
N PRO A 91 0.65 -51.07 -11.95
CA PRO A 91 2.03 -51.25 -11.51
C PRO A 91 2.99 -50.13 -11.97
N GLY A 92 4.17 -50.06 -11.35
CA GLY A 92 5.20 -49.03 -11.58
C GLY A 92 6.46 -49.46 -12.33
N ARG A 93 7.47 -48.56 -12.23
CA ARG A 93 8.89 -48.55 -12.71
C ARG A 93 9.07 -47.94 -14.11
N ILE A 94 10.04 -47.06 -14.38
CA ILE A 94 11.51 -47.17 -14.21
C ILE A 94 12.15 -45.75 -14.06
N GLY A 95 13.22 -45.61 -13.28
CA GLY A 95 14.11 -44.42 -13.25
C GLY A 95 15.45 -44.64 -13.99
N PRO A 96 16.29 -43.60 -14.16
CA PRO A 96 17.72 -43.69 -13.77
C PRO A 96 18.21 -42.39 -13.09
N ARG A 97 18.87 -42.46 -11.93
CA ARG A 97 20.32 -42.65 -11.62
C ARG A 97 21.14 -41.37 -11.48
N ASP A 98 21.97 -41.43 -10.44
CA ASP A 98 22.89 -40.46 -9.86
C ASP A 98 24.09 -40.06 -10.72
N SER A 99 24.57 -38.83 -10.47
CA SER A 99 25.96 -38.35 -10.39
C SER A 99 25.84 -36.86 -10.00
N GLU A 100 26.62 -36.19 -9.17
CA GLU A 100 27.80 -36.48 -8.33
C GLU A 100 27.98 -35.18 -7.51
N TYR A 101 28.02 -35.26 -6.17
CA TYR A 101 28.36 -34.11 -5.33
C TYR A 101 29.86 -33.81 -5.41
N ARG A 102 30.24 -32.53 -5.48
CA ARG A 102 31.60 -32.06 -5.14
C ARG A 102 31.50 -30.93 -4.13
N GLU A 103 32.20 -31.08 -3.00
CA GLU A 103 32.15 -30.21 -1.83
C GLU A 103 32.63 -28.77 -2.09
N PRO A 104 32.10 -27.78 -1.36
CA PRO A 104 32.57 -26.39 -1.40
C PRO A 104 33.84 -26.20 -0.55
N GLY A 105 34.92 -25.72 -1.18
CA GLY A 105 36.07 -25.14 -0.47
C GLY A 105 35.74 -23.76 0.09
N ALA A 106 35.99 -23.57 1.38
CA ALA A 106 35.74 -22.32 2.10
C ALA A 106 36.71 -21.19 1.66
N PRO A 107 36.23 -19.94 1.44
CA PRO A 107 37.12 -18.80 1.30
C PRO A 107 37.48 -18.18 2.67
N ALA A 108 38.75 -17.76 2.77
CA ALA A 108 39.40 -17.24 3.97
C ALA A 108 38.84 -15.89 4.44
N VAL A 109 38.71 -15.77 5.76
CA VAL A 109 38.28 -14.56 6.50
C VAL A 109 39.45 -13.60 6.65
N ILE A 110 39.32 -12.36 6.15
CA ILE A 110 40.18 -11.24 6.56
C ILE A 110 39.50 -10.55 7.74
N GLN A 111 40.11 -10.65 8.93
CA GLN A 111 39.66 -9.93 10.12
C GLN A 111 40.30 -8.55 10.19
N VAL A 112 39.48 -7.52 10.40
CA VAL A 112 39.92 -6.18 10.81
C VAL A 112 39.11 -5.77 12.04
N LYS A 113 39.80 -5.61 13.19
CA LYS A 113 39.40 -4.79 14.36
C LYS A 113 40.19 -3.48 14.26
N PRO A 114 39.73 -2.28 14.72
CA PRO A 114 39.24 -1.99 16.09
C PRO A 114 38.18 -0.82 16.12
N SER A 115 37.71 -0.17 17.20
CA SER A 115 37.95 -0.13 18.65
C SER A 115 36.69 0.36 19.39
N ASP A 116 36.61 0.02 20.67
CA ASP A 116 35.59 0.41 21.65
C ASP A 116 35.43 1.92 21.85
N ASN A 117 34.18 2.39 21.91
CA ASN A 117 33.70 3.18 23.07
C ASN A 117 32.17 3.26 23.11
N ALA A 118 31.66 2.92 24.29
CA ALA A 118 30.26 2.75 24.66
C ALA A 118 29.55 4.09 24.94
N PHE A 119 28.25 4.15 24.66
CA PHE A 119 27.22 4.60 25.61
C PHE A 119 25.85 4.01 25.20
N GLY A 120 25.19 3.31 26.12
CA GLY A 120 23.76 2.97 26.08
C GLY A 120 22.99 3.76 27.15
N PRO A 121 21.64 3.66 27.27
CA PRO A 121 20.86 2.45 26.96
C PRO A 121 19.53 2.60 26.16
N SER A 122 19.20 1.48 25.50
CA SER A 122 17.88 0.88 25.17
C SER A 122 16.86 1.60 24.27
N ALA A 123 17.04 1.44 22.96
CA ALA A 123 15.99 1.00 22.03
C ALA A 123 16.65 0.01 21.06
N ARG A 124 16.32 -1.28 21.11
CA ARG A 124 16.94 -2.26 20.21
C ARG A 124 16.28 -2.16 18.82
N ASP A 125 17.13 -1.78 17.87
CA ASP A 125 17.08 -2.00 16.43
C ASP A 125 16.04 -1.22 15.61
N ALA A 126 15.99 0.11 15.77
CA ALA A 126 15.63 0.98 14.64
C ALA A 126 16.93 1.39 13.93
N VAL A 127 17.17 0.86 12.73
CA VAL A 127 18.25 1.35 11.87
C VAL A 127 17.86 2.78 11.45
N THR A 128 18.57 3.79 11.96
CA THR A 128 18.38 5.17 11.50
C THR A 128 19.02 5.29 10.12
N ALA A 129 18.21 5.19 9.06
CA ALA A 129 18.67 5.34 7.68
C ALA A 129 18.61 6.82 7.25
N HIS A 130 19.67 7.31 6.60
CA HIS A 130 19.72 8.63 5.98
C HIS A 130 19.28 8.53 4.50
N ASN A 131 17.99 8.33 4.27
CA ASN A 131 17.35 8.38 2.94
C ASN A 131 16.92 9.82 2.61
N ARG A 132 16.99 10.23 1.33
CA ARG A 132 16.50 11.56 0.87
C ARG A 132 15.01 11.56 0.48
N VAL A 133 14.33 10.43 0.54
CA VAL A 133 12.88 10.31 0.43
C VAL A 133 12.26 10.65 1.78
N PRO A 134 11.33 11.63 1.87
CA PRO A 134 10.58 11.85 3.10
C PRO A 134 9.83 10.58 3.49
N ASP A 135 9.98 10.14 4.73
CA ASP A 135 9.33 8.91 5.21
C ASP A 135 7.79 8.97 5.09
N SER A 136 7.12 7.82 5.11
CA SER A 136 5.64 7.78 5.14
C SER A 136 5.09 8.40 6.43
N GLY A 137 5.88 8.40 7.50
CA GLY A 137 5.53 8.83 8.84
C GLY A 137 4.87 7.73 9.68
N GLN A 138 4.60 6.54 9.12
CA GLN A 138 3.98 5.42 9.81
C GLN A 138 4.95 4.77 10.80
N ILE A 139 4.72 4.98 12.10
CA ILE A 139 5.59 4.50 13.19
C ILE A 139 5.02 3.28 13.93
N ASP A 140 3.73 3.01 13.78
CA ASP A 140 3.08 1.85 14.38
C ASP A 140 3.13 0.62 13.47
N CYS A 141 3.02 -0.56 14.08
CA CYS A 141 2.86 -1.81 13.35
C CYS A 141 1.41 -2.28 13.27
N TYR A 142 1.09 -3.14 12.32
CA TYR A 142 -0.29 -3.50 12.02
C TYR A 142 -0.43 -4.97 11.66
N THR A 143 -1.20 -5.67 12.47
CA THR A 143 -1.79 -6.96 12.09
C THR A 143 -2.93 -6.73 11.08
N ASN A 144 -3.57 -7.80 10.60
CA ASN A 144 -4.78 -7.70 9.78
C ASN A 144 -6.00 -7.11 10.51
N ARG A 145 -5.96 -6.93 11.84
CA ARG A 145 -7.13 -6.56 12.66
C ARG A 145 -6.93 -5.31 13.48
N GLN A 146 -5.70 -5.03 13.87
CA GLN A 146 -5.39 -3.96 14.81
C GLN A 146 -3.99 -3.39 14.61
N ARG A 147 -3.87 -2.12 14.96
CA ARG A 147 -2.62 -1.42 15.20
C ARG A 147 -2.00 -1.93 16.51
N VAL A 148 -0.69 -2.17 16.51
CA VAL A 148 0.10 -2.65 17.64
C VAL A 148 1.47 -1.98 17.65
N ALA A 149 2.11 -1.91 18.81
CA ALA A 149 3.51 -1.51 18.87
C ALA A 149 4.39 -2.52 18.11
N CYS A 150 5.37 -2.05 17.35
CA CYS A 150 6.24 -2.91 16.54
C CYS A 150 7.02 -3.94 17.35
N ALA A 151 7.40 -3.61 18.59
CA ALA A 151 8.05 -4.56 19.50
C ALA A 151 7.21 -5.82 19.79
N ASN A 152 5.88 -5.72 19.65
CA ASN A 152 4.92 -6.78 19.98
C ASN A 152 4.34 -7.48 18.74
N ILE A 153 4.84 -7.16 17.54
CA ILE A 153 4.29 -7.71 16.30
C ILE A 153 4.70 -9.18 16.12
N GLN A 154 3.78 -9.99 15.59
CA GLN A 154 4.06 -11.37 15.22
C GLN A 154 5.09 -11.43 14.07
N GLN A 155 5.92 -12.47 14.05
CA GLN A 155 7.01 -12.62 13.07
C GLN A 155 6.55 -12.46 11.62
N ARG A 156 5.36 -12.95 11.27
CA ARG A 156 4.80 -12.88 9.90
C ARG A 156 4.53 -11.46 9.39
N PHE A 157 4.46 -10.47 10.29
CA PHE A 157 4.23 -9.06 9.96
C PHE A 157 5.47 -8.20 10.25
N LYS A 158 6.63 -8.81 10.50
CA LYS A 158 7.90 -8.07 10.59
C LYS A 158 8.33 -7.56 9.21
N GLY A 159 9.12 -6.48 9.21
CA GLY A 159 9.58 -5.84 7.97
C GLY A 159 8.62 -4.81 7.38
N GLN A 160 7.54 -4.48 8.09
CA GLN A 160 6.63 -3.41 7.68
C GLN A 160 7.17 -2.02 8.01
N ASP A 161 6.58 -0.98 7.42
CA ASP A 161 7.03 0.43 7.47
C ASP A 161 7.44 0.92 8.87
N GLY A 162 6.60 0.70 9.89
CA GLY A 162 6.89 1.10 11.27
C GLY A 162 8.14 0.50 11.92
N HIS A 163 8.82 -0.48 11.29
CA HIS A 163 10.14 -0.95 11.73
C HIS A 163 11.28 -0.06 11.23
N TYR A 164 11.08 0.63 10.11
CA TYR A 164 12.09 1.35 9.36
C TYR A 164 11.79 2.84 9.47
N GLY A 165 12.22 3.45 10.58
CA GLY A 165 11.98 4.87 10.80
C GLY A 165 12.96 5.75 10.03
N ALA A 166 12.46 6.48 9.05
CA ALA A 166 13.01 7.78 8.66
C ALA A 166 12.07 8.91 9.13
N ARG A 167 12.54 10.16 9.12
CA ARG A 167 11.76 11.30 9.63
C ARG A 167 11.36 12.24 8.51
N GLN A 168 10.06 12.44 8.35
CA GLN A 168 9.56 13.67 7.71
C GLN A 168 9.96 14.87 8.57
N ALA A 169 10.53 15.88 7.93
CA ALA A 169 11.04 17.05 8.63
C ALA A 169 10.49 18.31 7.95
N TYR A 170 9.62 19.02 8.65
CA TYR A 170 9.03 20.26 8.19
C TYR A 170 9.35 21.39 9.16
N ARG A 171 9.42 22.61 8.63
CA ARG A 171 9.47 23.87 9.40
C ARG A 171 8.37 24.78 8.91
N ASP A 172 7.45 25.13 9.80
CA ASP A 172 6.55 26.26 9.58
C ASP A 172 7.37 27.56 9.69
N ASN A 173 7.32 28.40 8.66
CA ASN A 173 8.08 29.64 8.60
C ASN A 173 7.31 30.84 9.21
N GLY A 174 6.05 30.67 9.58
CA GLY A 174 5.22 31.71 10.22
C GLY A 174 4.70 32.79 9.26
N ASP A 175 4.87 32.60 7.95
CA ASP A 175 4.48 33.53 6.88
C ASP A 175 3.48 32.88 5.87
N GLY A 176 2.86 31.76 6.26
CA GLY A 176 2.00 30.96 5.41
C GLY A 176 2.74 29.95 4.53
N THR A 177 4.06 29.79 4.72
CA THR A 177 4.87 28.78 4.03
C THR A 177 5.45 27.71 4.98
N VAL A 178 5.70 26.53 4.43
CA VAL A 178 6.31 25.39 5.12
C VAL A 178 7.54 24.95 4.34
N THR A 179 8.70 24.90 4.99
CA THR A 179 9.91 24.30 4.40
C THR A 179 9.91 22.80 4.65
N ASP A 180 10.02 21.99 3.60
CA ASP A 180 10.38 20.58 3.70
C ASP A 180 11.92 20.46 3.79
N LEU A 181 12.40 20.03 4.95
CA LEU A 181 13.83 19.92 5.27
C LEU A 181 14.48 18.67 4.68
N VAL A 182 13.69 17.75 4.12
CA VAL A 182 14.19 16.55 3.43
C VAL A 182 14.35 16.82 1.94
N THR A 183 13.31 17.38 1.29
CA THR A 183 13.34 17.67 -0.15
C THR A 183 13.95 19.03 -0.49
N GLY A 184 14.00 19.96 0.48
CA GLY A 184 14.40 21.35 0.26
C GLY A 184 13.30 22.22 -0.36
N LEU A 185 12.12 21.66 -0.64
CA LEU A 185 11.00 22.37 -1.24
C LEU A 185 10.33 23.33 -0.24
N LEU A 186 9.84 24.44 -0.77
CA LEU A 186 9.00 25.39 -0.05
C LEU A 186 7.54 25.21 -0.46
N TRP A 187 6.66 25.01 0.50
CA TRP A 187 5.25 24.72 0.27
C TRP A 187 4.35 25.82 0.79
N GLN A 188 3.25 26.07 0.08
CA GLN A 188 2.13 26.82 0.63
C GLN A 188 1.49 26.00 1.77
N GLN A 189 1.24 26.63 2.92
CA GLN A 189 0.57 25.99 4.07
C GLN A 189 -0.92 25.72 3.82
N ALA A 190 -1.60 26.58 3.05
CA ALA A 190 -3.03 26.51 2.80
C ALA A 190 -3.48 25.37 1.85
N HIS A 191 -4.70 24.87 2.05
CA HIS A 191 -5.35 23.87 1.18
C HIS A 191 -6.03 24.47 -0.06
N ASN A 192 -6.30 25.77 -0.06
CA ASN A 192 -7.13 26.49 -1.05
C ASN A 192 -8.49 25.82 -1.28
N GLN A 193 -9.49 26.15 -0.45
CA GLN A 193 -10.81 25.49 -0.43
C GLN A 193 -11.62 25.62 -1.74
N GLN A 194 -11.26 26.55 -2.62
CA GLN A 194 -11.88 26.66 -3.93
C GLN A 194 -11.26 25.66 -4.92
N ARG A 195 -12.08 24.72 -5.40
CA ARG A 195 -11.67 23.78 -6.45
C ARG A 195 -11.63 24.49 -7.81
N LEU A 196 -10.52 24.35 -8.53
CA LEU A 196 -10.28 25.01 -9.82
C LEU A 196 -10.08 23.98 -10.94
N ALA A 197 -10.35 24.41 -12.18
CA ALA A 197 -9.93 23.65 -13.35
C ALA A 197 -8.39 23.63 -13.43
N TYR A 198 -7.84 22.64 -14.14
CA TYR A 198 -6.38 22.41 -14.18
C TYR A 198 -5.57 23.66 -14.55
N ARG A 199 -5.94 24.35 -15.63
CA ARG A 199 -5.23 25.56 -16.09
C ARG A 199 -5.33 26.70 -15.09
N ASP A 200 -6.50 26.88 -14.47
CA ASP A 200 -6.73 27.93 -13.49
C ASP A 200 -5.94 27.66 -12.20
N ALA A 201 -5.82 26.40 -11.76
CA ALA A 201 -4.97 26.03 -10.62
C ALA A 201 -3.48 26.30 -10.90
N ALA A 202 -2.99 25.95 -12.09
CA ALA A 202 -1.62 26.23 -12.49
C ALA A 202 -1.33 27.73 -12.60
N GLU A 203 -2.27 28.52 -13.08
CA GLU A 203 -2.18 29.99 -13.11
C GLU A 203 -2.25 30.59 -11.69
N ALA A 204 -3.13 30.07 -10.83
CA ALA A 204 -3.25 30.50 -9.45
C ALA A 204 -1.93 30.34 -8.70
N CYS A 205 -1.23 29.22 -8.89
CA CYS A 205 0.12 29.07 -8.33
C CYS A 205 1.13 30.05 -8.93
N ARG A 206 1.15 30.25 -10.25
CA ARG A 206 2.09 31.19 -10.89
C ARG A 206 1.88 32.65 -10.49
N ARG A 207 0.69 33.02 -10.02
CA ARG A 207 0.34 34.37 -9.55
C ARG A 207 0.27 34.49 -8.04
N LEU A 208 0.62 33.44 -7.31
CA LEU A 208 0.54 33.46 -5.86
C LEU A 208 1.53 34.49 -5.32
N ASP A 209 1.03 35.55 -4.70
CA ASP A 209 1.82 36.51 -3.94
C ASP A 209 1.81 36.08 -2.47
N LEU A 210 2.82 35.30 -2.09
CA LEU A 210 2.98 34.76 -0.74
C LEU A 210 4.46 34.77 -0.35
N ALA A 211 4.75 35.35 0.83
CA ALA A 211 6.09 35.43 1.41
C ALA A 211 7.17 36.04 0.48
N GLY A 212 6.78 36.87 -0.48
CA GLY A 212 7.70 37.48 -1.46
C GLY A 212 8.33 36.47 -2.43
N ILE A 213 7.77 35.27 -2.57
CA ILE A 213 8.27 34.23 -3.45
C ILE A 213 7.60 34.34 -4.81
N GLU A 214 8.41 34.43 -5.87
CA GLU A 214 7.93 34.62 -7.25
C GLU A 214 7.90 33.31 -8.08
N THR A 215 8.45 32.23 -7.54
CA THR A 215 8.66 30.96 -8.25
C THR A 215 7.63 29.89 -7.92
N TRP A 216 6.47 30.28 -7.38
CA TRP A 216 5.38 29.37 -7.08
C TRP A 216 4.87 28.66 -8.35
N ARG A 217 4.68 27.35 -8.23
CA ARG A 217 4.19 26.49 -9.31
C ARG A 217 3.31 25.37 -8.76
N LEU A 218 2.57 24.74 -9.66
CA LEU A 218 1.87 23.50 -9.36
C LEU A 218 2.91 22.36 -9.22
N PRO A 219 2.89 21.57 -8.13
CA PRO A 219 3.86 20.52 -7.87
C PRO A 219 3.68 19.34 -8.83
N THR A 220 4.74 18.61 -9.12
CA THR A 220 4.64 17.29 -9.75
C THR A 220 3.91 16.31 -8.80
N ILE A 221 3.45 15.17 -9.30
CA ILE A 221 2.80 14.18 -8.45
C ILE A 221 3.77 13.59 -7.43
N THR A 222 5.05 13.43 -7.79
CA THR A 222 6.11 12.97 -6.88
C THR A 222 6.33 13.97 -5.76
N GLU A 223 6.40 15.27 -6.07
CA GLU A 223 6.49 16.33 -5.05
C GLU A 223 5.22 16.38 -4.19
N LEU A 224 4.02 16.34 -4.79
CA LEU A 224 2.76 16.38 -4.05
C LEU A 224 2.60 15.17 -3.12
N PHE A 225 3.09 14.00 -3.55
CA PHE A 225 3.05 12.78 -2.76
C PHE A 225 4.10 12.77 -1.64
N SER A 226 5.22 13.50 -1.81
CA SER A 226 6.29 13.60 -0.82
C SER A 226 5.80 14.17 0.53
N ILE A 227 4.81 15.07 0.51
CA ILE A 227 4.22 15.66 1.72
C ILE A 227 3.13 14.79 2.36
N SER A 228 2.77 13.65 1.75
CA SER A 228 1.75 12.76 2.33
C SER A 228 2.18 12.22 3.70
N HIS A 229 1.24 11.97 4.61
CA HIS A 229 1.52 11.43 5.94
C HIS A 229 0.61 10.23 6.20
N TRP A 230 1.17 9.09 6.56
CA TRP A 230 0.47 7.81 6.60
C TRP A 230 0.17 7.33 8.02
N GLN A 231 0.69 8.06 9.03
CA GLN A 231 0.33 7.83 10.41
C GLN A 231 -0.97 8.55 10.75
N HIS A 232 -1.91 7.80 11.30
CA HIS A 232 -3.20 8.31 11.69
C HIS A 232 -3.34 8.30 13.22
N ALA A 233 -3.81 9.41 13.77
CA ALA A 233 -4.06 9.58 15.18
C ALA A 233 -5.51 10.04 15.39
N GLY A 234 -6.34 9.19 16.01
CA GLY A 234 -7.69 9.54 16.40
C GLY A 234 -8.74 9.03 15.42
N SER A 235 -9.68 9.88 15.02
CA SER A 235 -10.80 9.53 14.12
C SER A 235 -10.88 10.42 12.87
N GLN A 236 -10.00 11.43 12.75
CA GLN A 236 -9.98 12.32 11.60
C GLN A 236 -9.01 11.81 10.54
N GLN A 237 -9.56 11.48 9.37
CA GLN A 237 -8.82 10.96 8.22
C GLN A 237 -8.12 12.10 7.47
N GLY A 238 -6.82 11.94 7.22
CA GLY A 238 -6.04 12.91 6.45
C GLY A 238 -4.63 12.40 6.26
N TYR A 239 -4.18 12.40 5.01
CA TYR A 239 -2.87 11.94 4.60
C TYR A 239 -1.87 13.09 4.54
N LEU A 240 -1.89 13.95 5.55
CA LEU A 240 -1.11 15.18 5.61
C LEU A 240 -0.81 15.51 7.07
N ASP A 241 0.41 15.98 7.36
CA ASP A 241 0.75 16.39 8.72
C ASP A 241 0.11 17.74 9.07
N ARG A 242 -1.02 17.67 9.78
CA ARG A 242 -1.84 18.84 10.13
C ARG A 242 -1.19 19.81 11.11
N ARG A 243 0.00 19.47 11.64
CA ARG A 243 0.82 20.42 12.41
C ARG A 243 1.44 21.49 11.53
N PHE A 244 1.65 21.18 10.25
CA PHE A 244 2.32 22.07 9.30
C PHE A 244 1.40 22.50 8.17
N PHE A 245 0.51 21.62 7.71
CA PHE A 245 -0.32 21.89 6.54
C PHE A 245 -1.80 21.93 6.89
N GLU A 246 -2.48 22.93 6.34
CA GLU A 246 -3.93 23.01 6.44
C GLU A 246 -4.57 21.94 5.55
N LEU A 247 -5.61 21.30 6.09
CA LEU A 247 -6.48 20.38 5.39
C LEU A 247 -7.87 20.46 6.02
N GLN A 248 -8.88 20.72 5.18
CA GLN A 248 -10.27 20.77 5.59
C GLN A 248 -11.10 19.89 4.68
N GLU A 249 -11.89 19.00 5.28
CA GLU A 249 -12.88 18.23 4.56
C GLU A 249 -14.00 19.18 4.08
N PRO A 250 -14.35 19.15 2.78
CA PRO A 250 -15.41 19.98 2.23
C PRO A 250 -16.80 19.53 2.72
N GLY A 251 -17.77 20.44 2.67
CA GLY A 251 -19.16 20.12 3.01
C GLY A 251 -19.85 19.26 1.94
N PRO A 252 -21.04 18.72 2.25
CA PRO A 252 -21.77 17.78 1.38
C PRO A 252 -22.17 18.38 0.01
N GLU A 253 -22.19 19.71 -0.13
CA GLU A 253 -22.41 20.42 -1.38
C GLU A 253 -21.43 20.03 -2.48
N ILE A 254 -20.23 19.56 -2.12
CA ILE A 254 -19.22 19.12 -3.09
C ILE A 254 -19.66 17.89 -3.91
N LEU A 255 -20.60 17.11 -3.39
CA LEU A 255 -21.16 15.93 -4.07
C LEU A 255 -22.31 16.30 -5.01
N ALA A 256 -22.68 17.58 -5.11
CA ALA A 256 -23.70 18.03 -6.04
C ALA A 256 -23.25 17.80 -7.48
N GLY A 257 -24.00 16.96 -8.22
CA GLY A 257 -23.69 16.62 -9.61
C GLY A 257 -22.62 15.54 -9.80
N ASP A 258 -22.16 14.90 -8.71
CA ASP A 258 -21.28 13.74 -8.77
C ASP A 258 -22.04 12.51 -9.31
N PRO A 259 -21.63 11.92 -10.46
CA PRO A 259 -22.25 10.73 -11.02
C PRO A 259 -22.26 9.52 -10.07
N TYR A 260 -21.33 9.48 -9.11
CA TYR A 260 -21.17 8.39 -8.15
C TYR A 260 -21.59 8.78 -6.73
N ARG A 261 -22.40 9.85 -6.58
CA ARG A 261 -22.87 10.37 -5.28
C ARG A 261 -23.46 9.29 -4.34
N ALA A 262 -24.06 8.23 -4.87
CA ALA A 262 -24.61 7.13 -4.07
C ALA A 262 -23.53 6.31 -3.32
N THR A 263 -22.29 6.36 -3.79
CA THR A 263 -21.15 5.63 -3.23
C THR A 263 -20.00 6.54 -2.79
N HIS A 264 -20.05 7.83 -3.14
CA HIS A 264 -19.04 8.80 -2.81
C HIS A 264 -19.37 9.55 -1.52
N HIS A 265 -18.33 9.78 -0.73
CA HIS A 265 -18.37 10.57 0.50
C HIS A 265 -17.46 11.79 0.36
N THR A 266 -17.65 12.81 1.20
CA THR A 266 -16.83 14.04 1.22
C THR A 266 -15.34 13.74 1.44
N SER A 267 -15.02 12.72 2.24
CA SER A 267 -13.65 12.21 2.43
C SER A 267 -13.01 11.65 1.15
N MET A 268 -13.81 11.31 0.13
CA MET A 268 -13.30 10.89 -1.18
C MET A 268 -13.03 12.09 -2.11
N MET A 269 -13.31 13.32 -1.68
CA MET A 269 -13.29 14.52 -2.52
C MET A 269 -12.07 15.42 -2.33
N GLY A 270 -11.08 14.99 -1.54
CA GLY A 270 -9.84 15.75 -1.27
C GLY A 270 -8.82 15.74 -2.41
N GLN A 271 -9.26 15.51 -3.65
CA GLN A 271 -8.39 15.40 -4.81
C GLN A 271 -7.67 16.73 -5.05
N THR A 272 -6.35 16.70 -5.17
CA THR A 272 -5.49 17.88 -5.32
C THR A 272 -4.61 17.74 -6.56
N TRP A 273 -4.71 18.70 -7.48
CA TRP A 273 -3.98 18.68 -8.75
C TRP A 273 -2.46 18.58 -8.55
N SER A 274 -1.82 17.79 -9.41
CA SER A 274 -0.39 17.90 -9.71
C SER A 274 -0.19 18.39 -11.14
N SER A 275 1.03 18.76 -11.51
CA SER A 275 1.45 19.12 -12.87
C SER A 275 1.89 17.91 -13.72
N THR A 276 1.85 16.70 -13.17
CA THR A 276 2.29 15.49 -13.87
C THR A 276 1.19 14.97 -14.79
N ASP A 277 1.49 15.00 -16.08
CA ASP A 277 0.62 14.45 -17.12
C ASP A 277 0.59 12.92 -17.07
N TYR A 278 -0.57 12.34 -17.35
CA TYR A 278 -0.67 10.90 -17.60
C TYR A 278 -0.44 10.64 -19.08
N ALA A 279 0.56 9.81 -19.39
CA ALA A 279 0.94 9.45 -20.75
C ALA A 279 0.04 8.38 -21.41
N GLY A 280 -0.75 7.66 -20.62
CA GLY A 280 -1.62 6.58 -21.11
C GLY A 280 -3.06 7.03 -21.42
N HIS A 281 -3.91 6.03 -21.69
CA HIS A 281 -5.34 6.21 -21.92
C HIS A 281 -6.14 5.76 -20.68
N ILE A 282 -7.17 6.54 -20.29
CA ILE A 282 -8.13 6.16 -19.23
C ILE A 282 -9.50 6.10 -19.87
N GLU A 283 -10.21 4.99 -19.66
CA GLU A 283 -11.46 4.71 -20.38
C GLU A 283 -12.67 5.54 -19.88
N LEU A 284 -12.48 6.41 -18.87
CA LEU A 284 -13.53 7.21 -18.23
C LEU A 284 -13.86 8.54 -18.95
N GLY A 285 -13.43 8.73 -20.19
CA GLY A 285 -13.76 9.94 -20.97
C GLY A 285 -13.34 9.88 -22.43
N ALA A 286 -13.73 10.90 -23.20
CA ALA A 286 -13.16 11.15 -24.53
C ALA A 286 -11.63 11.27 -24.43
N GLU A 287 -10.91 11.00 -25.53
CA GLU A 287 -9.47 11.24 -25.70
C GLU A 287 -9.10 12.65 -25.21
N THR A 288 -8.77 12.75 -23.93
CA THR A 288 -8.48 14.01 -23.25
C THR A 288 -7.17 13.83 -22.53
N SER A 289 -6.38 14.89 -22.49
CA SER A 289 -5.16 14.90 -21.71
C SER A 289 -5.51 14.82 -20.23
N HIS A 290 -4.94 13.86 -19.50
CA HIS A 290 -5.15 13.67 -18.06
C HIS A 290 -3.92 14.14 -17.27
N ALA A 291 -4.14 14.51 -16.01
CA ALA A 291 -3.07 14.74 -15.03
C ALA A 291 -3.33 13.90 -13.78
N PHE A 292 -2.26 13.44 -13.15
CA PHE A 292 -2.34 12.80 -11.85
C PHE A 292 -2.72 13.82 -10.77
N PHE A 293 -3.43 13.34 -9.78
CA PHE A 293 -3.75 14.06 -8.56
C PHE A 293 -3.52 13.13 -7.37
N PHE A 294 -3.26 13.72 -6.20
CA PHE A 294 -3.27 12.99 -4.94
C PHE A 294 -4.46 13.46 -4.11
N ASN A 295 -5.16 12.53 -3.47
CA ASN A 295 -6.25 12.84 -2.57
C ASN A 295 -5.78 12.77 -1.12
N PHE A 296 -5.62 13.93 -0.48
CA PHE A 296 -5.18 14.02 0.91
C PHE A 296 -6.22 13.57 1.93
N LEU A 297 -7.47 13.33 1.55
CA LEU A 297 -8.49 12.81 2.45
C LEU A 297 -8.63 11.28 2.40
N ASP A 298 -8.29 10.64 1.28
CA ASP A 298 -8.42 9.18 1.12
C ASP A 298 -7.12 8.42 0.84
N GLY A 299 -6.02 9.13 0.57
CA GLY A 299 -4.69 8.57 0.36
C GLY A 299 -4.56 7.78 -0.92
N ARG A 300 -5.05 8.31 -2.05
CA ARG A 300 -4.93 7.67 -3.37
C ARG A 300 -4.37 8.62 -4.42
N ILE A 301 -3.47 8.11 -5.24
CA ILE A 301 -3.10 8.71 -6.53
C ILE A 301 -4.02 8.14 -7.61
N LYS A 302 -4.65 9.03 -8.38
CA LYS A 302 -5.43 8.69 -9.58
C LYS A 302 -5.23 9.81 -10.60
N ALA A 303 -5.85 9.69 -11.76
CA ALA A 303 -5.82 10.73 -12.79
C ALA A 303 -7.21 11.29 -13.08
N ALA A 304 -7.24 12.57 -13.45
CA ALA A 304 -8.44 13.28 -13.89
C ALA A 304 -8.18 14.03 -15.18
N SER A 305 -9.22 14.20 -15.99
CA SER A 305 -9.13 14.98 -17.23
C SER A 305 -8.77 16.43 -16.93
N LYS A 306 -7.76 16.96 -17.63
CA LYS A 306 -7.38 18.39 -17.58
C LYS A 306 -8.42 19.29 -18.25
N GLN A 307 -9.37 18.69 -18.98
CA GLN A 307 -10.38 19.38 -19.75
C GLN A 307 -11.79 19.08 -19.19
N GLY A 308 -12.77 19.88 -19.59
CA GLY A 308 -14.16 19.66 -19.22
C GLY A 308 -14.48 20.13 -17.80
N ARG A 309 -15.17 19.29 -17.02
CA ARG A 309 -15.83 19.71 -15.77
C ARG A 309 -15.00 19.45 -14.51
N SER A 310 -13.87 18.77 -14.62
CA SER A 310 -13.00 18.45 -13.49
C SER A 310 -12.53 19.73 -12.80
N ARG A 311 -12.86 19.85 -11.52
CA ARG A 311 -12.36 20.91 -10.64
C ARG A 311 -11.79 20.22 -9.42
N LEU A 312 -10.53 20.46 -9.06
CA LEU A 312 -9.89 19.82 -7.90
C LEU A 312 -9.24 20.90 -7.03
N PHE A 313 -8.86 20.54 -5.80
CA PHE A 313 -8.05 21.41 -4.95
C PHE A 313 -6.65 21.60 -5.55
N TYR A 314 -5.89 22.54 -5.01
CA TYR A 314 -4.51 22.78 -5.42
C TYR A 314 -3.68 23.28 -4.24
N ARG A 315 -2.38 22.99 -4.28
CA ARG A 315 -1.39 23.51 -3.34
C ARG A 315 -0.15 23.86 -4.14
N CYS A 316 0.44 25.01 -3.85
CA CYS A 316 1.59 25.50 -4.60
C CYS A 316 2.90 25.12 -3.91
N VAL A 317 3.93 24.90 -4.72
CA VAL A 317 5.31 24.61 -4.31
C VAL A 317 6.27 25.57 -4.99
N SER A 318 7.41 25.83 -4.37
CA SER A 318 8.55 26.58 -4.91
C SER A 318 9.84 25.84 -4.56
N GLY A 319 10.88 26.06 -5.36
CA GLY A 319 12.17 25.37 -5.28
C GLY A 319 12.50 24.54 -6.51
N GLU A 320 13.74 24.03 -6.53
CA GLU A 320 14.20 23.08 -7.55
C GLU A 320 13.30 21.84 -7.56
N SER A 321 13.01 21.32 -8.76
CA SER A 321 12.19 20.12 -8.88
C SER A 321 12.81 18.96 -8.11
N TRP A 322 11.99 18.22 -7.36
CA TRP A 322 12.44 17.06 -6.60
C TRP A 322 11.78 15.78 -7.12
N GLY A 323 12.49 14.66 -7.00
CA GLY A 323 11.97 13.33 -7.33
C GLY A 323 12.64 12.66 -8.52
N ASP A 324 13.59 13.33 -9.18
CA ASP A 324 14.40 12.70 -10.23
C ASP A 324 15.35 11.68 -9.63
N ASN A 325 15.39 10.48 -10.22
CA ASN A 325 16.31 9.42 -9.81
C ASN A 325 17.68 9.57 -10.48
N LEU A 326 18.71 9.05 -9.82
CA LEU A 326 20.03 8.87 -10.43
C LEU A 326 20.40 7.38 -10.40
N PHE A 327 19.82 6.62 -11.33
CA PHE A 327 19.98 5.18 -11.37
C PHE A 327 21.34 4.74 -11.93
N LEU A 328 21.93 3.75 -11.27
CA LEU A 328 23.14 3.05 -11.68
C LEU A 328 22.89 1.54 -11.61
N GLU A 329 23.01 0.85 -12.75
CA GLU A 329 23.00 -0.61 -12.78
C GLU A 329 24.33 -1.16 -12.22
N ASN A 330 24.26 -2.02 -11.20
CA ASN A 330 25.44 -2.55 -10.52
C ASN A 330 25.97 -3.87 -11.11
N HIS A 331 25.31 -4.42 -12.14
CA HIS A 331 25.64 -5.70 -12.80
C HIS A 331 25.70 -6.92 -11.85
N ASN A 332 25.01 -6.85 -10.72
CA ASN A 332 24.92 -7.92 -9.71
C ASN A 332 23.46 -8.23 -9.31
N GLY A 333 22.51 -7.85 -10.16
CA GLY A 333 21.06 -7.97 -9.90
C GLY A 333 20.45 -6.82 -9.10
N THR A 334 21.19 -5.71 -8.93
CA THR A 334 20.70 -4.52 -8.21
C THR A 334 20.87 -3.23 -9.02
N VAL A 335 20.08 -2.21 -8.68
CA VAL A 335 20.15 -0.85 -9.20
C VAL A 335 20.30 0.11 -8.02
N SER A 336 21.34 0.92 -8.01
CA SER A 336 21.47 1.99 -7.02
C SER A 336 20.75 3.25 -7.50
N ASP A 337 20.06 3.95 -6.61
CA ASP A 337 19.55 5.30 -6.83
C ASP A 337 20.33 6.26 -5.94
N ALA A 338 21.35 6.89 -6.53
CA ALA A 338 22.24 7.80 -5.82
C ALA A 338 21.56 9.12 -5.42
N ALA A 339 20.43 9.47 -6.04
CA ALA A 339 19.65 10.65 -5.64
C ALA A 339 18.89 10.39 -4.33
N MET A 340 18.49 9.15 -4.08
CA MET A 340 17.66 8.76 -2.94
C MET A 340 18.42 8.05 -1.83
N ASN A 341 19.70 7.67 -2.03
CA ASN A 341 20.46 6.79 -1.13
C ASN A 341 19.78 5.42 -0.94
N LEU A 342 19.24 4.88 -2.03
CA LEU A 342 18.55 3.58 -2.04
C LEU A 342 19.22 2.63 -3.02
N GLN A 343 19.12 1.33 -2.75
CA GLN A 343 19.49 0.28 -3.69
C GLN A 343 18.33 -0.69 -3.82
N TRP A 344 18.00 -1.02 -5.06
CA TRP A 344 16.81 -1.74 -5.45
C TRP A 344 17.18 -3.11 -6.02
N GLN A 345 16.32 -4.09 -5.75
CA GLN A 345 16.29 -5.32 -6.52
C GLN A 345 15.97 -4.96 -8.00
N GLN A 346 16.83 -5.39 -8.94
CA GLN A 346 16.70 -5.02 -10.36
C GLN A 346 15.56 -5.76 -11.07
N ALA A 347 15.43 -7.06 -10.82
CA ALA A 347 14.39 -7.91 -11.38
C ALA A 347 13.51 -8.42 -10.24
N ASP A 348 12.18 -8.26 -10.34
CA ASP A 348 11.29 -8.97 -9.44
C ASP A 348 11.34 -10.48 -9.72
N ASP A 349 10.82 -11.29 -8.81
CA ASP A 349 10.86 -12.75 -8.92
C ASP A 349 9.63 -13.36 -9.62
N GLY A 350 8.74 -12.51 -10.13
CA GLY A 350 7.53 -12.91 -10.84
C GLY A 350 6.50 -13.65 -9.99
N GLN A 351 6.63 -13.67 -8.66
CA GLN A 351 5.71 -14.37 -7.77
C GLN A 351 4.78 -13.39 -7.05
N PRO A 352 3.46 -13.38 -7.37
CA PRO A 352 2.51 -12.59 -6.64
C PRO A 352 2.28 -13.18 -5.25
N ARG A 353 2.16 -12.32 -4.24
CA ARG A 353 2.12 -12.66 -2.82
C ARG A 353 1.09 -11.85 -2.08
N ASP A 354 0.53 -12.41 -1.02
CA ASP A 354 -0.16 -11.59 -0.04
C ASP A 354 0.83 -10.69 0.72
N TRP A 355 0.32 -9.72 1.47
CA TRP A 355 1.17 -8.70 2.05
C TRP A 355 2.18 -9.27 3.08
N PRO A 356 1.79 -10.15 4.04
CA PRO A 356 2.75 -10.82 4.93
C PRO A 356 3.82 -11.62 4.19
N GLN A 357 3.46 -12.32 3.11
CA GLN A 357 4.43 -13.05 2.30
C GLN A 357 5.40 -12.12 1.58
N ALA A 358 4.95 -10.96 1.10
CA ALA A 358 5.80 -9.96 0.46
C ALA A 358 6.82 -9.36 1.45
N LEU A 359 6.41 -9.08 2.69
CA LEU A 359 7.32 -8.68 3.76
C LEU A 359 8.39 -9.75 4.00
N ALA A 360 7.95 -11.00 4.24
CA ALA A 360 8.86 -12.11 4.51
C ALA A 360 9.82 -12.40 3.36
N TYR A 361 9.38 -12.23 2.11
CA TYR A 361 10.21 -12.37 0.93
C TYR A 361 11.38 -11.36 0.94
N CYS A 362 11.10 -10.08 1.19
CA CYS A 362 12.16 -9.08 1.20
C CYS A 362 13.09 -9.23 2.40
N GLU A 363 12.56 -9.47 3.61
CA GLU A 363 13.38 -9.72 4.81
C GLU A 363 14.29 -10.96 4.68
N GLY A 364 13.85 -11.95 3.90
CA GLY A 364 14.60 -13.18 3.64
C GLY A 364 15.55 -13.11 2.44
N LEU A 365 15.53 -12.00 1.68
CA LEU A 365 16.29 -11.89 0.44
C LEU A 365 17.79 -11.77 0.74
N ASN A 366 18.58 -12.64 0.11
CA ASN A 366 20.04 -12.53 0.05
C ASN A 366 20.43 -12.27 -1.39
N LEU A 367 20.80 -11.02 -1.70
CA LEU A 367 21.09 -10.58 -3.06
C LEU A 367 22.30 -9.65 -3.06
N ALA A 368 23.21 -9.86 -4.02
CA ALA A 368 24.45 -9.10 -4.18
C ALA A 368 25.33 -9.04 -2.91
N GLY A 369 25.26 -10.06 -2.05
CA GLY A 369 25.99 -10.12 -0.77
C GLY A 369 25.32 -9.37 0.38
N TYR A 370 24.12 -8.82 0.17
CA TYR A 370 23.35 -8.09 1.18
C TYR A 370 22.16 -8.92 1.67
N SER A 371 21.84 -8.76 2.96
CA SER A 371 20.74 -9.43 3.67
C SER A 371 19.87 -8.45 4.47
N ASP A 372 20.04 -7.15 4.25
CA ASP A 372 19.31 -6.04 4.87
C ASP A 372 18.21 -5.50 3.94
N TRP A 373 17.69 -6.36 3.06
CA TRP A 373 16.61 -6.04 2.15
C TRP A 373 15.29 -5.96 2.90
N ARG A 374 14.45 -5.00 2.50
CA ARG A 374 13.12 -4.76 3.05
C ARG A 374 12.13 -4.45 1.94
N LEU A 375 10.84 -4.58 2.25
CA LEU A 375 9.79 -4.09 1.38
C LEU A 375 9.78 -2.55 1.48
N PRO A 376 9.78 -1.80 0.36
CA PRO A 376 9.81 -0.34 0.38
C PRO A 376 8.55 0.22 1.01
N ASN A 377 8.65 1.34 1.72
CA ASN A 377 7.47 2.10 2.09
C ASN A 377 6.80 2.69 0.85
N ILE A 378 5.57 3.19 1.00
CA ILE A 378 4.78 3.63 -0.16
C ILE A 378 5.41 4.81 -0.91
N LYS A 379 6.17 5.66 -0.23
CA LYS A 379 6.84 6.81 -0.84
C LYS A 379 8.09 6.41 -1.59
N GLU A 380 8.91 5.53 -1.01
CA GLU A 380 10.04 4.93 -1.72
C GLU A 380 9.58 4.18 -2.96
N LEU A 381 8.51 3.38 -2.85
CA LEU A 381 7.99 2.65 -4.02
C LEU A 381 7.48 3.60 -5.10
N GLN A 382 6.91 4.75 -4.73
CA GLN A 382 6.44 5.76 -5.68
C GLN A 382 7.59 6.43 -6.43
N THR A 383 8.80 6.54 -5.86
CA THR A 383 9.95 7.12 -6.58
C THR A 383 10.44 6.27 -7.74
N LEU A 384 9.99 5.02 -7.88
CA LEU A 384 10.25 4.19 -9.07
C LEU A 384 9.27 4.43 -10.20
N VAL A 385 8.17 5.16 -9.96
CA VAL A 385 7.16 5.40 -11.00
C VAL A 385 7.68 6.41 -11.99
N ASP A 386 7.81 5.97 -13.24
CA ASP A 386 8.15 6.85 -14.35
C ASP A 386 6.90 7.15 -15.18
N TYR A 387 6.33 8.34 -14.94
CA TYR A 387 5.09 8.80 -15.56
C TYR A 387 5.20 9.10 -17.07
N ARG A 388 6.40 9.00 -17.65
CA ARG A 388 6.59 9.01 -19.12
C ARG A 388 6.14 7.71 -19.76
N TYR A 389 6.07 6.63 -18.99
CA TYR A 389 5.63 5.31 -19.43
C TYR A 389 4.27 4.94 -18.84
N SER A 390 3.52 4.10 -19.55
CA SER A 390 2.23 3.57 -19.08
C SER A 390 2.06 2.07 -19.26
N ASP A 391 3.09 1.37 -19.77
CA ASP A 391 3.06 -0.09 -20.02
C ASP A 391 4.46 -0.73 -19.94
N PRO A 392 5.02 -0.93 -18.74
CA PRO A 392 4.62 -0.39 -17.43
C PRO A 392 5.19 1.01 -17.14
N ALA A 393 4.68 1.69 -16.12
CA ALA A 393 5.12 3.02 -15.64
C ALA A 393 6.40 2.96 -14.78
N ILE A 394 7.48 2.36 -15.31
CA ILE A 394 8.79 2.23 -14.66
C ILE A 394 9.87 2.19 -15.74
N ASP A 395 11.07 2.73 -15.48
CA ASP A 395 12.16 2.80 -16.47
C ASP A 395 12.67 1.39 -16.85
N PRO A 396 12.42 0.93 -18.11
CA PRO A 396 12.78 -0.41 -18.54
C PRO A 396 14.30 -0.59 -18.77
N ASN A 397 15.08 0.49 -18.80
CA ASN A 397 16.54 0.40 -18.92
C ASN A 397 17.17 -0.13 -17.63
N PHE A 398 16.57 0.16 -16.48
CA PHE A 398 17.09 -0.24 -15.18
C PHE A 398 16.32 -1.41 -14.59
N PHE A 399 14.99 -1.40 -14.69
CA PHE A 399 14.15 -2.37 -14.00
C PHE A 399 13.54 -3.40 -14.93
N LYS A 400 13.61 -4.66 -14.49
CA LYS A 400 12.96 -5.78 -15.16
C LYS A 400 11.72 -6.14 -14.36
N GLN A 401 10.57 -5.97 -15.01
CA GLN A 401 9.27 -6.35 -14.49
C GLN A 401 8.74 -7.55 -15.26
N GLN A 402 8.42 -8.63 -14.54
CA GLN A 402 8.13 -9.94 -15.14
C GLN A 402 6.72 -9.93 -15.73
N ASP A 403 5.77 -9.38 -14.99
CA ASP A 403 4.41 -9.10 -15.45
C ASP A 403 4.21 -7.60 -15.60
N LYS A 404 4.15 -7.10 -16.84
CA LYS A 404 3.92 -5.67 -17.14
C LYS A 404 2.62 -5.12 -16.56
N ARG A 405 1.65 -5.98 -16.20
CA ARG A 405 0.38 -5.61 -15.54
C ARG A 405 0.46 -5.64 -14.02
N GLY A 406 1.65 -5.90 -13.48
CA GLY A 406 1.91 -6.09 -12.06
C GLY A 406 1.60 -4.86 -11.21
N TRP A 407 1.02 -5.12 -10.04
CA TRP A 407 0.89 -4.18 -8.95
C TRP A 407 1.85 -4.60 -7.85
N PHE A 408 2.46 -3.65 -7.15
CA PHE A 408 3.55 -3.91 -6.24
C PHE A 408 3.21 -3.43 -4.83
N TRP A 409 3.35 -4.33 -3.87
CA TRP A 409 3.13 -4.02 -2.47
C TRP A 409 4.16 -3.01 -1.94
N SER A 410 3.68 -2.09 -1.11
CA SER A 410 4.53 -1.36 -0.17
C SER A 410 4.43 -1.97 1.23
N SER A 411 5.37 -1.63 2.10
CA SER A 411 5.35 -1.99 3.53
C SER A 411 4.40 -1.13 4.36
N THR A 412 3.72 -0.14 3.76
CA THR A 412 2.84 0.82 4.43
C THR A 412 1.40 0.30 4.53
N THR A 413 0.85 0.30 5.75
CA THR A 413 -0.59 0.07 5.98
C THR A 413 -1.40 1.27 5.49
N HIS A 414 -2.53 1.03 4.84
CA HIS A 414 -3.34 2.09 4.26
C HIS A 414 -4.33 2.67 5.28
N GLY A 415 -4.02 3.87 5.77
CA GLY A 415 -4.88 4.59 6.70
C GLY A 415 -4.99 3.92 8.07
N GLU A 416 -6.13 4.10 8.72
CA GLU A 416 -6.44 3.42 9.99
C GLU A 416 -6.94 1.99 9.81
N SER A 417 -7.15 1.51 8.59
CA SER A 417 -7.68 0.18 8.35
C SER A 417 -6.57 -0.87 8.46
N PRO A 418 -6.45 -1.61 9.59
CA PRO A 418 -5.30 -2.48 9.80
C PRO A 418 -5.27 -3.64 8.82
N SER A 419 -6.42 -3.98 8.24
CA SER A 419 -6.58 -5.04 7.23
C SER A 419 -6.09 -4.65 5.84
N MET A 420 -5.72 -3.39 5.58
CA MET A 420 -5.41 -2.86 4.25
C MET A 420 -3.95 -2.43 4.15
N ALA A 421 -3.29 -2.74 3.05
CA ALA A 421 -1.96 -2.23 2.73
C ALA A 421 -1.97 -1.45 1.42
N SER A 422 -1.04 -0.51 1.28
CA SER A 422 -0.90 0.31 0.08
C SER A 422 -0.05 -0.41 -0.97
N TYR A 423 -0.37 -0.17 -2.25
CA TYR A 423 0.39 -0.68 -3.40
C TYR A 423 0.44 0.36 -4.53
N ILE A 424 1.41 0.20 -5.43
CA ILE A 424 1.54 0.96 -6.68
C ILE A 424 1.18 0.07 -7.88
N CYS A 425 0.37 0.60 -8.79
CA CYS A 425 0.05 0.00 -10.08
C CYS A 425 1.12 0.40 -11.10
N PHE A 426 2.22 -0.34 -11.30
CA PHE A 426 3.14 -0.05 -12.42
C PHE A 426 2.50 -0.41 -13.76
N GLY A 427 1.68 -1.46 -13.80
CA GLY A 427 0.80 -1.73 -14.93
C GLY A 427 -0.54 -1.00 -14.85
N PRO A 428 -1.47 -1.29 -15.78
CA PRO A 428 -2.82 -0.74 -15.75
C PRO A 428 -3.53 -1.01 -14.42
N CYS A 429 -4.22 0.00 -13.90
CA CYS A 429 -4.86 -0.04 -12.59
C CYS A 429 -6.37 -0.27 -12.75
N THR A 430 -6.72 -1.54 -12.88
CA THR A 430 -7.98 -1.98 -13.50
C THR A 430 -9.20 -2.07 -12.59
N SER A 431 -10.38 -1.91 -13.18
CA SER A 431 -11.64 -2.38 -12.63
C SER A 431 -11.81 -3.90 -12.83
N VAL A 432 -12.82 -4.50 -12.19
CA VAL A 432 -13.18 -5.92 -12.42
C VAL A 432 -13.64 -6.22 -13.85
N ASP A 433 -13.94 -5.19 -14.64
CA ASP A 433 -14.28 -5.31 -16.06
C ASP A 433 -13.03 -5.22 -16.96
N GLY A 434 -11.82 -5.17 -16.37
CA GLY A 434 -10.54 -5.12 -17.09
C GLY A 434 -10.14 -3.74 -17.61
N LYS A 435 -10.92 -2.70 -17.26
CA LYS A 435 -10.74 -1.32 -17.74
C LYS A 435 -9.76 -0.57 -16.86
N ASP A 436 -8.78 0.12 -17.45
CA ASP A 436 -7.92 1.02 -16.69
C ASP A 436 -8.69 2.31 -16.36
N VAL A 437 -8.99 2.47 -15.08
CA VAL A 437 -9.83 3.55 -14.55
C VAL A 437 -9.04 4.55 -13.70
N HIS A 438 -7.78 4.25 -13.36
CA HIS A 438 -6.92 5.13 -12.56
C HIS A 438 -5.58 5.48 -13.21
N GLY A 439 -5.10 4.66 -14.15
CA GLY A 439 -3.83 4.82 -14.86
C GLY A 439 -2.66 4.07 -14.22
N ALA A 440 -1.72 3.64 -15.05
CA ALA A 440 -0.41 3.16 -14.60
C ALA A 440 0.35 4.29 -13.86
N GLY A 441 0.92 3.97 -12.69
CA GLY A 441 1.48 4.92 -11.73
C GLY A 441 0.51 5.32 -10.60
N ALA A 442 -0.72 4.79 -10.61
CA ALA A 442 -1.68 5.00 -9.52
C ALA A 442 -1.27 4.29 -8.23
N GLN A 443 -1.66 4.88 -7.10
CA GLN A 443 -1.46 4.34 -5.76
C GLN A 443 -2.81 4.00 -5.15
N ARG A 444 -2.93 2.77 -4.67
CA ARG A 444 -4.18 2.18 -4.18
C ARG A 444 -3.94 1.35 -2.92
N SER A 445 -4.94 0.58 -2.50
CA SER A 445 -4.82 -0.32 -1.36
C SER A 445 -5.73 -1.53 -1.47
N ASP A 446 -5.21 -2.68 -1.01
CA ASP A 446 -5.88 -3.98 -1.04
C ASP A 446 -5.86 -4.63 0.36
N PRO A 447 -6.77 -5.57 0.64
CA PRO A 447 -6.70 -6.38 1.83
C PRO A 447 -5.35 -7.10 1.89
N LYS A 448 -4.72 -7.09 3.06
CA LYS A 448 -3.39 -7.70 3.29
C LYS A 448 -3.37 -9.20 3.01
N THR A 449 -4.48 -9.89 3.21
CA THR A 449 -4.64 -11.34 3.05
C THR A 449 -6.07 -11.68 2.66
N GLY A 450 -6.31 -12.88 2.14
CA GLY A 450 -7.65 -13.43 1.93
C GLY A 450 -7.83 -14.02 0.53
N ASN A 451 -9.09 -14.19 0.13
CA ASN A 451 -9.44 -14.73 -1.17
C ASN A 451 -10.01 -13.62 -2.09
N PRO A 452 -9.33 -13.27 -3.19
CA PRO A 452 -9.77 -12.23 -4.14
C PRO A 452 -11.17 -12.46 -4.68
N SER A 453 -11.56 -13.71 -4.92
CA SER A 453 -12.89 -14.07 -5.44
C SER A 453 -14.06 -13.71 -4.51
N ARG A 454 -13.78 -13.40 -3.23
CA ARG A 454 -14.80 -12.90 -2.30
C ARG A 454 -15.12 -11.42 -2.52
N TRP A 455 -14.31 -10.71 -3.32
CA TRP A 455 -14.47 -9.30 -3.63
C TRP A 455 -15.10 -9.14 -5.01
N ARG A 456 -16.36 -8.71 -5.05
CA ARG A 456 -17.08 -8.52 -6.33
C ARG A 456 -16.60 -7.30 -7.10
N ALA A 457 -16.29 -6.21 -6.39
CA ALA A 457 -15.73 -4.94 -6.87
C ALA A 457 -15.66 -3.95 -5.68
N ARG A 458 -14.83 -2.91 -5.74
CA ARG A 458 -14.81 -1.83 -4.73
C ARG A 458 -15.16 -0.46 -5.33
N GLY A 459 -16.00 0.29 -4.63
CA GLY A 459 -16.42 1.64 -5.03
C GLY A 459 -17.27 1.69 -6.32
N GLY A 460 -17.71 2.91 -6.69
CA GLY A 460 -18.52 3.13 -7.90
C GLY A 460 -17.79 2.84 -9.21
N GLN A 461 -16.45 2.94 -9.22
CA GLN A 461 -15.60 2.63 -10.36
C GLN A 461 -15.29 1.13 -10.52
N ARG A 462 -15.84 0.31 -9.60
CA ARG A 462 -15.75 -1.15 -9.58
C ARG A 462 -14.32 -1.69 -9.59
N ASP A 463 -13.48 -1.15 -8.72
CA ASP A 463 -12.06 -1.45 -8.64
C ASP A 463 -11.81 -2.95 -8.40
N GLU A 464 -10.84 -3.51 -9.12
CA GLU A 464 -10.37 -4.89 -8.92
C GLU A 464 -9.62 -4.99 -7.58
N THR A 465 -9.77 -6.14 -6.91
CA THR A 465 -9.05 -6.47 -5.67
C THR A 465 -8.26 -7.74 -5.93
N ARG A 466 -6.92 -7.64 -5.89
CA ARG A 466 -6.03 -8.75 -6.23
C ARG A 466 -5.51 -9.51 -5.02
N ILE A 467 -5.22 -8.82 -3.90
CA ILE A 467 -4.57 -9.36 -2.68
C ILE A 467 -3.17 -9.95 -2.93
N PHE A 468 -2.98 -10.72 -4.00
CA PHE A 468 -1.71 -11.25 -4.43
C PHE A 468 -1.06 -10.26 -5.40
N ASN A 469 -0.19 -9.40 -4.87
CA ASN A 469 0.57 -8.41 -5.61
C ASN A 469 2.07 -8.76 -5.58
N TYR A 470 2.85 -8.20 -6.48
CA TYR A 470 4.29 -8.43 -6.58
C TYR A 470 5.07 -7.64 -5.53
N ALA A 471 6.36 -7.95 -5.38
CA ALA A 471 7.27 -7.27 -4.47
C ALA A 471 8.57 -6.93 -5.19
N ARG A 472 9.12 -5.75 -4.90
CA ARG A 472 10.46 -5.34 -5.29
C ARG A 472 11.15 -4.80 -4.06
N CYS A 473 12.21 -5.46 -3.64
CA CYS A 473 12.87 -5.13 -2.38
C CYS A 473 13.83 -3.97 -2.54
N VAL A 474 14.00 -3.23 -1.45
CA VAL A 474 14.90 -2.08 -1.34
C VAL A 474 15.80 -2.26 -0.12
N ARG A 475 16.96 -1.61 -0.14
CA ARG A 475 17.81 -1.42 1.03
C ARG A 475 18.38 0.00 1.00
N ASP A 476 18.77 0.49 2.16
CA ASP A 476 19.45 1.78 2.27
C ASP A 476 20.93 1.61 1.88
N THR A 477 21.45 2.55 1.08
CA THR A 477 22.90 2.61 0.83
C THR A 477 23.55 3.38 1.97
N LYS A 478 24.60 2.81 2.57
CA LYS A 478 25.43 3.54 3.54
C LYS A 478 26.39 4.43 2.75
N ASP A 479 26.47 5.70 3.14
CA ASP A 479 27.48 6.64 2.64
C ASP A 479 28.90 6.12 2.87
#